data_AF-A0AA87DDY0-F1
#
_entry.id   AF-A0AA87DDY0-F1
#
_cell.length_a   1.000
_cell.length_b   1.000
_cell.length_c   1.000
_cell.angle_alpha   90.00
_cell.angle_beta   90.00
_cell.angle_gamma   90.00
#
_symmetry.space_group_name_H-M   'P 1'
#
loop_
_entity.id
_entity.type
_entity.pdbx_description
1 polymer ?
#
loop_
_entity_poly.entity_id
_entity_poly.type
_entity_poly.pdbx_seq_one_letter_code
_entity_poly.pdbx_strand_id
1 'polypeptide(L)' 'MIDALKKHGAILGLIMGISRIMRCNPFVKGGVDPVPDYFTLRRNPHPERYEDEIIAQAFHSNKK' A
#
# COMPACT_ATOMS: atom_id res chain seq x y z
N MET A 1 -3.12 5.55 -6.74
CA MET A 1 -3.58 6.96 -6.87
C MET A 1 -5.03 7.01 -7.34
N ILE A 2 -5.33 6.42 -8.51
CA ILE A 2 -6.68 6.42 -9.10
C ILE A 2 -7.74 5.88 -8.12
N ASP A 3 -7.47 4.76 -7.45
CA ASP A 3 -8.43 4.18 -6.50
C ASP A 3 -8.68 5.07 -5.28
N ALA A 4 -7.68 5.85 -4.85
CA ALA A 4 -7.85 6.78 -3.73
C ALA A 4 -8.76 7.95 -4.11
N LEU A 5 -8.63 8.46 -5.35
CA LEU A 5 -9.53 9.49 -5.88
C LEU A 5 -10.96 8.97 -6.03
N LYS A 6 -11.13 7.73 -6.50
CA LYS A 6 -12.45 7.10 -6.64
C LYS A 6 -13.11 6.83 -5.28
N LYS A 7 -12.36 6.34 -4.28
CA LYS A 7 -12.92 5.98 -2.95
C LYS A 7 -13.12 7.18 -2.02
N HIS A 8 -12.21 8.14 -2.00
CA HIS A 8 -12.23 9.24 -1.02
C HIS A 8 -12.49 10.62 -1.64
N GLY A 9 -12.72 10.69 -2.94
CA GLY A 9 -12.92 11.95 -3.67
C GLY A 9 -11.61 12.69 -3.95
N ALA A 10 -11.73 13.84 -4.63
CA ALA A 10 -10.58 14.57 -5.17
C ALA A 10 -9.60 15.04 -4.08
N ILE A 11 -10.10 15.66 -3.01
CA ILE A 11 -9.25 16.28 -1.97
C ILE A 11 -8.55 15.20 -1.13
N LEU A 12 -9.32 14.32 -0.48
CA LEU A 12 -8.75 13.27 0.38
C LEU A 12 -7.95 12.24 -0.41
N GLY A 13 -8.39 11.89 -1.61
CA GLY A 13 -7.66 10.99 -2.51
C GLY A 13 -6.30 11.57 -2.92
N LEU A 14 -6.22 12.88 -3.19
CA LEU A 14 -4.96 13.56 -3.50
C LEU A 14 -4.02 13.57 -2.29
N ILE A 15 -4.51 13.95 -1.10
CA ILE A 15 -3.71 13.95 0.14
C ILE A 15 -3.16 12.55 0.44
N MET A 16 -4.00 11.52 0.36
CA MET A 16 -3.59 10.13 0.55
C MET A 16 -2.53 9.72 -0.49
N GLY A 17 -2.72 10.08 -1.76
CA GLY A 17 -1.78 9.79 -2.83
C GLY A 17 -0.41 10.46 -2.65
N ILE A 18 -0.39 11.74 -2.28
CA ILE A 18 0.85 12.48 -1.99
C ILE A 18 1.58 11.83 -0.81
N SER A 19 0.86 11.48 0.26
CA SER A 19 1.46 10.82 1.43
C SER A 19 2.13 9.47 1.09
N ARG A 20 1.62 8.74 0.09
CA ARG A 20 2.24 7.50 -0.40
C ARG A 20 3.55 7.79 -1.12
N ILE A 21 3.58 8.79 -2.00
CA ILE A 21 4.79 9.18 -2.73
C ILE A 21 5.87 9.67 -1.75
N MET A 22 5.51 10.48 -0.76
CA MET A 22 6.47 10.96 0.24
C MET A 22 7.12 9.83 1.07
N ARG A 23 6.47 8.66 1.18
CA ARG A 23 7.02 7.48 1.87
C ARG A 23 7.87 6.59 0.95
N CYS A 24 7.89 6.83 -0.35
CA CYS A 24 8.76 6.11 -1.29
C CYS A 24 10.19 6.62 -1.18
N ASN A 25 10.96 6.05 -0.26
CA ASN A 25 12.40 6.26 -0.13
C ASN A 25 13.07 4.94 0.31
N PRO A 26 14.37 4.74 0.04
CA PRO A 26 15.06 3.46 0.26
C PRO A 26 15.15 3.04 1.73
N PHE A 27 14.87 3.94 2.67
CA PHE A 27 14.88 3.65 4.11
C PHE A 27 13.55 3.11 4.62
N VAL A 28 12.52 3.07 3.77
CA VAL A 28 11.20 2.53 4.09
C VAL A 28 11.02 1.19 3.39
N LYS A 29 10.71 0.14 4.16
CA LYS A 29 10.37 -1.18 3.61
C LYS A 29 9.13 -1.05 2.73
N GLY A 30 9.27 -1.44 1.46
CA GLY A 30 8.15 -1.53 0.52
C GLY A 30 7.17 -2.66 0.87
N GLY A 31 6.10 -2.74 0.10
CA GLY A 31 5.05 -3.75 0.25
C GLY A 31 3.77 -3.30 -0.41
N VAL A 32 2.78 -4.18 -0.45
CA VAL A 32 1.47 -3.88 -1.03
C VAL A 32 0.67 -2.97 -0.08
N ASP A 33 0.30 -1.78 -0.57
CA ASP A 33 -0.45 -0.76 0.18
C ASP A 33 -1.82 -0.49 -0.47
N PRO A 34 -2.82 -1.36 -0.22
CA PRO A 34 -4.15 -1.21 -0.79
C PRO A 34 -4.85 0.06 -0.28
N VAL A 35 -5.84 0.57 -1.03
CA VAL A 35 -6.66 1.70 -0.60
C VAL A 35 -7.78 1.22 0.34
N PRO A 36 -7.74 1.57 1.64
CA PRO A 36 -8.78 1.17 2.59
C PRO A 36 -10.11 1.89 2.29
N ASP A 37 -11.21 1.39 2.86
CA ASP A 37 -12.54 1.99 2.65
C ASP A 37 -12.77 3.24 3.51
N TYR A 38 -11.99 3.40 4.59
CA TYR A 38 -11.95 4.61 5.41
C TYR A 38 -10.68 5.41 5.13
N PHE A 39 -10.74 6.74 5.27
CA PHE A 39 -9.57 7.58 5.07
C PHE A 39 -8.53 7.38 6.18
N THR A 40 -7.29 7.07 5.79
CA THR A 40 -6.14 7.01 6.70
C THR A 40 -4.85 7.29 5.94
N LEU A 41 -3.91 7.97 6.60
CA LEU A 41 -2.56 8.19 6.07
C LEU A 41 -1.56 7.16 6.60
N ARG A 42 -1.99 6.21 7.43
CA ARG A 42 -1.11 5.15 7.95
C ARG A 42 -0.81 4.12 6.86
N ARG A 43 0.33 3.45 6.99
CA ARG A 43 0.70 2.35 6.08
C ARG A 43 -0.13 1.11 6.40
N ASN A 44 -0.34 0.25 5.40
CA ASN A 44 -0.82 -1.10 5.67
C ASN A 44 0.14 -1.85 6.62
N PRO A 45 -0.32 -2.32 7.80
CA PRO A 45 0.52 -3.07 8.73
C PRO A 45 0.82 -4.50 8.26
N HIS A 46 0.00 -5.04 7.35
CA HIS A 46 0.07 -6.43 6.88
C HIS A 46 0.10 -6.51 5.34
N PRO A 47 1.20 -6.08 4.70
CA PRO A 47 1.36 -6.16 3.24
C PRO A 47 1.30 -7.59 2.70
N GLU A 48 1.73 -8.58 3.49
CA GLU A 48 1.74 -10.00 3.13
C GLU A 48 0.37 -10.56 2.77
N ARG A 49 -0.73 -9.94 3.25
CA ARG A 49 -2.10 -10.40 2.96
C ARG A 49 -2.56 -10.09 1.54
N TYR A 50 -1.81 -9.27 0.82
CA TYR A 50 -2.13 -8.81 -0.53
C TYR A 50 -1.06 -9.23 -1.54
N GLU A 51 -0.15 -10.12 -1.15
CA GLU A 51 0.81 -10.74 -2.05
C GLU A 51 0.15 -11.93 -2.75
N ASP A 52 0.28 -12.02 -4.07
CA ASP A 52 -0.19 -13.17 -4.83
C ASP A 52 0.70 -14.40 -4.56
N GLU A 53 0.15 -15.60 -4.73
CA GLU A 53 0.85 -16.87 -4.46
C GLU A 53 2.23 -16.96 -5.15
N ILE A 54 2.34 -16.45 -6.38
CA ILE A 54 3.59 -16.40 -7.15
C ILE A 54 4.65 -15.54 -6.45
N ILE A 55 4.25 -14.36 -5.95
CA ILE A 55 5.14 -13.42 -5.25
C ILE A 55 5.48 -13.97 -3.86
N ALA A 56 4.49 -14.48 -3.14
CA ALA A 56 4.68 -15.12 -1.85
C ALA A 56 5.68 -16.28 -1.94
N GLN A 57 5.60 -17.09 -3.00
CA GLN A 57 6.56 -18.17 -3.26
C GLN A 57 7.96 -17.61 -3.58
N ALA A 58 8.09 -16.60 -4.44
CA ALA A 58 9.39 -16.06 -4.82
C ALA A 58 10.16 -15.41 -3.65
N PHE A 59 9.45 -14.69 -2.76
CA PHE A 59 10.07 -13.87 -1.72
C PHE A 59 9.97 -14.47 -0.31
N HIS A 60 8.99 -15.35 -0.04
CA HIS A 60 8.74 -15.93 1.29
C HIS A 60 8.77 -17.46 1.33
N SER A 61 8.97 -18.19 0.22
CA SER A 61 9.00 -19.68 0.20
C SER A 61 10.15 -20.31 0.99
N ASN A 62 11.05 -19.51 1.58
CA ASN A 62 12.12 -20.00 2.46
C ASN A 62 11.85 -19.76 3.96
N LYS A 63 10.59 -19.55 4.36
CA LYS A 63 10.18 -19.72 5.77
C LYS A 63 9.66 -21.15 5.97
N LYS A 64 10.56 -22.12 6.06
CA LYS A 64 10.31 -23.39 6.74
C LYS A 64 11.38 -23.58 7.79
#